data_AF-A0A3C0NMK7-F1
#
_entry.id   AF-A0A3C0NMK7-F1
#
_cell.length_a   1.000
_cell.length_b   1.000
_cell.length_c   1.000
_cell.angle_alpha   90.00
_cell.angle_beta   90.00
_cell.angle_gamma   90.00
#
_symmetry.space_group_name_H-M   'P 1'
#
loop_
_entity.id
_entity.type
_entity.pdbx_description
1 polymer ?
#
loop_
_entity_poly.entity_id
_entity_poly.type
_entity_poly.pdbx_seq_one_letter_code
_entity_poly.pdbx_strand_id
1 'polypeptide(L)' 'TEGEALDKPKQFIGTSIVVKTDSPAREVVEKSVKDGFEPHFVVIRGRHAAALEALANMYGFEVCRY' A
#
# COMPACT_ATOMS: atom_id res chain seq x y z
N THR A 1 -1.96 1.06 4.40
CA THR A 1 -0.74 1.06 5.23
C THR A 1 0.26 2.09 4.72
N GLU A 2 1.11 2.60 5.63
CA GLU A 2 2.37 3.27 5.29
C GLU A 2 3.52 2.25 5.29
N GLY A 3 4.76 2.68 5.04
CA GLY A 3 5.93 1.81 5.14
C GLY A 3 7.23 2.45 4.69
N GLU A 4 8.23 1.61 4.46
CA GLU A 4 9.55 2.00 4.01
C GLU A 4 10.04 1.12 2.84
N ALA A 5 10.80 1.74 1.93
CA ALA A 5 11.56 1.04 0.92
C ALA A 5 12.81 0.43 1.58
N LEU A 6 13.02 -0.88 1.40
CA LEU A 6 14.21 -1.54 1.90
C LEU A 6 15.31 -1.52 0.85
N ASP A 7 16.54 -1.24 1.30
CA ASP A 7 17.72 -1.50 0.50
C ASP A 7 18.03 -3.00 0.52
N LYS A 8 17.70 -3.68 -0.59
CA LYS A 8 17.85 -5.12 -0.77
C LYS A 8 18.46 -5.43 -2.13
N PRO A 9 19.27 -6.50 -2.24
CA PRO A 9 19.68 -7.02 -3.53
C PRO A 9 18.46 -7.29 -4.42
N LYS A 10 18.61 -7.09 -5.73
CA LYS A 10 17.53 -7.34 -6.70
C LYS A 10 17.06 -8.79 -6.62
N GLN A 11 15.82 -8.99 -6.19
CA GLN A 11 15.22 -10.32 -6.01
C GLN A 11 14.44 -10.80 -7.24
N PHE A 12 14.02 -9.87 -8.11
CA PHE A 12 13.16 -10.14 -9.26
C PHE A 12 13.69 -9.45 -10.52
N ILE A 13 13.33 -9.97 -11.70
CA ILE A 13 13.68 -9.35 -13.00
C ILE A 13 12.87 -8.06 -13.24
N GLY A 14 13.41 -7.15 -14.05
CA GLY A 14 12.81 -5.83 -14.28
C GLY A 14 13.10 -4.80 -13.18
N THR A 15 12.32 -3.71 -13.17
CA THR A 15 12.36 -2.66 -12.14
C THR A 15 11.54 -3.13 -10.94
N SER A 16 12.21 -3.38 -9.82
CA SER A 16 11.58 -3.88 -8.60
C SER A 16 12.04 -3.08 -7.38
N ILE A 17 11.17 -3.04 -6.37
CA ILE A 17 11.42 -2.45 -5.06
C ILE A 17 10.90 -3.43 -4.01
N VAL A 18 11.60 -3.55 -2.89
CA VAL A 18 11.12 -4.30 -1.72
C VAL A 18 10.58 -3.29 -0.73
N VAL A 19 9.30 -3.40 -0.39
CA VAL A 19 8.63 -2.49 0.55
C VAL A 19 8.27 -3.27 1.82
N LYS A 20 8.65 -2.72 2.97
CA LYS A 20 8.14 -3.16 4.27
C LYS A 20 7.02 -2.24 4.69
N THR A 21 5.82 -2.79 4.83
CA THR A 21 4.65 -2.07 5.33
C THR A 21 4.67 -2.00 6.85
N ASP A 22 4.10 -0.93 7.42
CA ASP A 22 3.93 -0.78 8.87
C ASP A 22 2.98 -1.86 9.42
N SER A 23 1.89 -2.15 8.70
CA SER A 23 1.04 -3.34 8.94
C SER A 23 1.70 -4.61 8.39
N PRO A 24 1.45 -5.81 8.92
CA PRO A 24 1.92 -7.05 8.33
C PRO A 24 1.48 -7.19 6.87
N ALA A 25 2.43 -7.29 5.93
CA ALA A 25 2.14 -7.30 4.49
C ALA A 25 1.12 -8.39 4.08
N ARG A 26 1.19 -9.56 4.74
CA ARG A 26 0.23 -10.65 4.55
C ARG A 26 -1.20 -10.21 4.85
N GLU A 27 -1.42 -9.51 5.96
CA GLU A 27 -2.75 -9.03 6.32
C GLU A 27 -3.25 -7.96 5.36
N VAL A 28 -2.37 -7.05 4.93
CA VAL A 28 -2.71 -5.99 3.96
C VAL A 28 -3.26 -6.62 2.69
N VAL A 29 -2.55 -7.61 2.14
CA VAL A 29 -2.95 -8.29 0.90
C VAL A 29 -4.18 -9.16 1.10
N GLU A 30 -4.21 -10.00 2.15
CA GLU A 30 -5.33 -10.92 2.35
C GLU A 30 -6.64 -10.20 2.63
N LYS A 31 -6.63 -9.09 3.39
CA LYS A 31 -7.84 -8.31 3.68
C LYS A 31 -8.31 -7.58 2.43
N SER A 32 -7.43 -6.85 1.72
CA SER A 32 -7.83 -6.11 0.53
C SER A 32 -8.41 -7.01 -0.56
N VAL A 33 -7.81 -8.19 -0.79
CA VAL A 33 -8.31 -9.13 -1.81
C VAL A 33 -9.66 -9.72 -1.40
N LYS A 34 -9.87 -10.03 -0.11
CA LYS A 34 -11.18 -10.50 0.39
C LYS A 34 -12.26 -9.43 0.27
N ASP A 35 -11.90 -8.16 0.40
CA ASP A 35 -12.80 -7.01 0.24
C ASP A 35 -13.04 -6.67 -1.25
N GLY A 36 -12.49 -7.46 -2.18
CA GLY A 36 -12.78 -7.38 -3.62
C GLY A 36 -11.78 -6.61 -4.46
N PHE A 37 -10.67 -6.14 -3.88
CA PHE A 37 -9.63 -5.43 -4.62
C PHE A 37 -8.71 -6.39 -5.39
N GLU A 38 -8.29 -5.99 -6.59
CA GLU A 38 -7.22 -6.68 -7.31
C GLU A 38 -5.89 -6.62 -6.54
N PRO A 39 -4.99 -7.61 -6.68
CA PRO A 39 -3.69 -7.63 -5.99
C PRO A 39 -2.66 -6.66 -6.59
N HIS A 40 -3.12 -5.51 -7.11
CA HIS A 40 -2.30 -4.44 -7.64
C HIS A 40 -2.30 -3.25 -6.68
N PHE A 41 -1.11 -2.80 -6.27
CA PHE A 41 -0.94 -1.74 -5.30
C PHE A 41 -0.11 -0.60 -5.89
N VAL A 42 -0.43 0.63 -5.49
CA VAL A 42 0.36 1.83 -5.82
C VAL A 42 1.26 2.16 -4.65
N VAL A 43 2.53 2.45 -4.93
CA VAL A 43 3.51 2.89 -3.92
C VAL A 43 3.88 4.34 -4.20
N ILE A 44 3.82 5.19 -3.17
CA ILE A 44 4.12 6.62 -3.25
C ILE A 44 5.22 6.95 -2.24
N ARG A 45 6.23 7.72 -2.64
CA ARG A 45 7.34 8.10 -1.75
C ARG A 45 6.88 9.13 -0.72
N GLY A 46 7.13 8.84 0.56
CA GLY A 46 6.75 9.68 1.70
C GLY A 46 5.54 9.13 2.45
N ARG A 47 5.07 9.87 3.47
CA ARG A 47 3.89 9.48 4.25
C ARG A 47 2.70 10.35 3.84
N HIS A 48 1.70 9.74 3.24
CA HIS A 48 0.58 10.43 2.57
C HIS A 48 -0.80 9.91 2.97
N ALA A 49 -0.89 8.95 3.90
CA ALA A 49 -2.16 8.35 4.29
C ALA A 49 -3.21 9.39 4.74
N ALA A 50 -2.81 10.39 5.52
CA ALA A 50 -3.71 11.46 5.96
C ALA A 50 -4.22 12.32 4.80
N ALA A 51 -3.35 12.63 3.82
CA ALA A 51 -3.73 13.40 2.65
C ALA A 51 -4.67 12.62 1.72
N LEU A 52 -4.42 11.32 1.52
CA LEU A 52 -5.28 10.44 0.74
C LEU A 52 -6.64 10.22 1.40
N GLU A 53 -6.67 10.10 2.72
CA GLU A 53 -7.93 10.00 3.48
C GLU A 53 -8.74 11.30 3.39
N ALA A 54 -8.11 12.47 3.51
CA ALA A 54 -8.77 13.75 3.30
C ALA A 54 -9.35 13.87 1.88
N LEU A 55 -8.61 13.41 0.87
CA LEU A 55 -9.07 13.38 -0.52
C LEU A 55 -10.26 12.43 -0.70
N ALA A 56 -10.19 11.21 -0.19
CA ALA A 56 -11.29 10.24 -0.26
C ALA A 56 -12.58 10.80 0.38
N ASN A 57 -12.45 11.41 1.56
CA ASN A 57 -13.57 12.05 2.25
C ASN A 57 -14.18 13.20 1.43
N MET A 58 -13.37 13.99 0.72
CA MET A 58 -13.84 15.07 -0.14
C MET A 58 -14.73 14.57 -1.29
N TYR A 59 -14.42 13.39 -1.83
CA TYR A 59 -15.16 12.78 -2.94
C TYR A 59 -16.23 11.77 -2.47
N GLY A 60 -16.36 11.54 -1.16
CA GLY A 60 -17.30 10.55 -0.60
C GLY A 60 -16.90 9.11 -0.91
N PHE A 61 -15.61 8.83 -1.12
CA PHE A 61 -15.10 7.48 -1.27
C PHE A 61 -14.94 6.79 0.08
N GLU A 62 -15.14 5.48 0.11
CA GLU A 62 -14.82 4.66 1.27
C GLU A 62 -13.31 4.70 1.57
N VAL A 63 -12.96 4.87 2.83
CA VAL A 63 -11.58 4.83 3.32
C VAL A 63 -11.28 3.44 3.84
N CYS A 64 -10.62 2.61 3.03
CA CYS A 64 -10.19 1.28 3.44
C CYS A 64 -8.78 1.33 4.04
N ARG A 65 -8.64 1.06 5.35
CA ARG A 65 -7.34 1.04 6.04
C ARG A 65 -6.90 -0.39 6.35
N TYR A 66 -5.85 -0.82 5.67
CA TYR A 66 -5.13 -2.07 5.92
C TYR A 66 -3.73 -1.80 6.44
#